data_AF-A0A8T7JED9-F1
#
_entry.id   AF-A0A8T7JED9-F1
#
_cell.length_a   1.000
_cell.length_b   1.000
_cell.length_c   1.000
_cell.angle_alpha   90.00
_cell.angle_beta   90.00
_cell.angle_gamma   90.00
#
_symmetry.space_group_name_H-M   'P 1'
#
loop_
_entity.id
_entity.type
_entity.pdbx_description
1 polymer ?
#
loop_
_entity_poly.entity_id
_entity_poly.type
_entity_poly.pdbx_seq_one_letter_code
_entity_poly.pdbx_strand_id
1 'polypeptide(L)'
;EWLQPYCDKTLEKLPSQGIKDIDIICPAFSADCLETLEEIAGENHEIFMEAGGERYQYIPCLNDRPDHVAALAELVKRNLQGWPEAEANPTVVQDREAELAESRRLALELGGQ
;
A
#
# COMPACT_ATOMS: atom_id res chain seq x y z
N GLU A 1 -18.27 -12.45 0.96
CA GLU A 1 -18.28 -11.94 -0.43
C GLU A 1 -17.11 -10.98 -0.60
N TRP A 2 -16.45 -10.97 -1.75
CA TRP A 2 -15.28 -10.10 -2.03
C TRP A 2 -15.70 -8.79 -2.68
N LEU A 3 -14.81 -7.77 -2.63
CA LEU A 3 -15.06 -6.48 -3.27
C LEU A 3 -15.13 -6.65 -4.80
N GLN A 4 -16.14 -6.04 -5.39
CA GLN A 4 -16.40 -6.05 -6.82
C GLN A 4 -16.18 -4.65 -7.43
N PRO A 5 -15.93 -4.54 -8.75
CA PRO A 5 -15.86 -5.62 -9.74
C PRO A 5 -14.56 -6.45 -9.69
N TYR A 6 -14.62 -7.71 -10.13
CA TYR A 6 -13.43 -8.56 -10.26
C TYR A 6 -12.62 -8.15 -11.50
N CYS A 7 -11.29 -8.16 -11.36
CA CYS A 7 -10.36 -7.68 -12.39
C CYS A 7 -10.47 -8.51 -13.69
N ASP A 8 -10.36 -9.83 -13.57
CA ASP A 8 -10.49 -10.81 -14.65
C ASP A 8 -11.80 -10.61 -15.44
N LYS A 9 -12.93 -10.48 -14.75
CA LYS A 9 -14.26 -10.27 -15.35
C LYS A 9 -14.45 -8.91 -15.97
N THR A 10 -13.67 -7.93 -15.54
CA THR A 10 -13.65 -6.61 -16.17
C THR A 10 -12.86 -6.71 -17.47
N LEU A 11 -11.66 -7.28 -17.45
CA LEU A 11 -10.80 -7.45 -18.61
C LEU A 11 -11.46 -8.29 -19.72
N GLU A 12 -12.13 -9.38 -19.36
CA GLU A 12 -12.90 -10.22 -20.30
C GLU A 12 -13.96 -9.42 -21.08
N LYS A 13 -14.54 -8.36 -20.50
CA LYS A 13 -15.64 -7.59 -21.11
C LYS A 13 -15.16 -6.41 -21.95
N LEU A 14 -14.00 -5.84 -21.63
CA LEU A 14 -13.53 -4.59 -22.24
C LEU A 14 -13.44 -4.64 -23.79
N PRO A 15 -12.91 -5.71 -24.43
CA PRO A 15 -12.82 -5.75 -25.88
C PRO A 15 -14.18 -5.68 -26.59
N SER A 16 -15.21 -6.32 -26.03
CA SER A 16 -16.58 -6.27 -26.57
C SER A 16 -17.20 -4.86 -26.53
N GLN A 17 -16.67 -3.99 -25.68
CA GLN A 17 -17.05 -2.58 -25.57
C GLN A 17 -16.20 -1.67 -26.47
N GLY A 18 -15.30 -2.23 -27.28
CA GLY A 18 -14.39 -1.50 -28.15
C GLY A 18 -13.09 -1.06 -27.49
N ILE A 19 -12.87 -1.38 -26.20
CA ILE A 19 -11.61 -1.12 -25.50
C ILE A 19 -10.70 -2.34 -25.68
N LYS A 20 -9.87 -2.28 -26.71
CA LYS A 20 -8.99 -3.38 -27.11
C LYS A 20 -7.52 -3.13 -26.82
N ASP A 21 -7.23 -2.00 -26.19
CA ASP A 21 -5.91 -1.46 -26.08
C ASP A 21 -5.78 -0.83 -24.68
N ILE A 22 -5.01 -1.48 -23.81
CA ILE A 22 -4.87 -1.08 -22.41
C ILE A 22 -3.44 -1.13 -21.91
N ASP A 23 -3.15 -0.20 -21.00
CA ASP A 23 -2.02 -0.26 -20.09
C ASP A 23 -2.57 -0.48 -18.67
N ILE A 24 -1.97 -1.39 -17.90
CA ILE A 24 -2.45 -1.77 -16.56
C ILE A 24 -1.37 -1.53 -15.50
N ILE A 25 -1.79 -1.09 -14.31
CA ILE A 25 -0.94 -0.82 -13.14
C ILE A 25 -1.50 -1.55 -11.91
N CYS A 26 -0.63 -1.83 -10.93
CA CYS A 26 -1.00 -2.38 -9.62
C CYS A 26 -0.78 -1.33 -8.51
N PRO A 27 -1.67 -0.33 -8.36
CA PRO A 27 -1.40 0.85 -7.52
C PRO A 27 -1.32 0.55 -6.01
N ALA A 28 -1.81 -0.61 -5.58
CA ALA A 28 -1.73 -1.07 -4.19
C ALA A 28 -0.37 -1.70 -3.84
N PHE A 29 0.52 -1.88 -4.83
CA PHE A 29 1.83 -2.50 -4.66
C PHE A 29 2.94 -1.57 -5.13
N SER A 30 3.93 -1.34 -4.27
CA SER A 30 5.12 -0.55 -4.63
C SER A 30 6.22 -1.40 -5.28
N ALA A 31 6.16 -2.72 -5.11
CA ALA A 31 7.11 -3.69 -5.67
C ALA A 31 6.33 -4.90 -6.19
N ASP A 32 6.86 -5.54 -7.23
CA ASP A 32 6.25 -6.72 -7.84
C ASP A 32 6.30 -7.91 -6.88
N CYS A 33 5.21 -8.68 -6.86
CA CYS A 33 5.04 -9.91 -6.12
C CYS A 33 4.49 -11.01 -7.03
N LEU A 34 4.14 -12.16 -6.44
CA LEU A 34 3.64 -13.29 -7.21
C LEU A 34 2.35 -12.92 -7.96
N GLU A 35 1.43 -12.24 -7.27
CA GLU A 35 0.14 -11.85 -7.80
C GLU A 35 0.27 -10.84 -8.95
N THR A 36 1.21 -9.89 -8.87
CA THR A 36 1.39 -8.90 -9.95
C THR A 36 2.01 -9.52 -11.21
N LEU A 37 2.91 -10.50 -11.06
CA LEU A 37 3.61 -11.12 -12.18
C LEU A 37 2.84 -12.28 -12.82
N GLU A 38 2.31 -13.20 -12.01
CA GLU A 38 1.60 -14.36 -12.53
C GLU A 38 0.15 -14.00 -12.89
N GLU A 39 -0.59 -13.36 -11.99
CA GLU A 39 -2.02 -13.08 -12.22
C GLU A 39 -2.22 -11.84 -13.11
N ILE A 40 -1.61 -10.70 -12.79
CA ILE A 40 -1.85 -9.45 -13.54
C ILE A 40 -1.09 -9.41 -14.87
N ALA A 41 0.21 -9.71 -14.87
CA ALA A 41 1.01 -9.64 -16.10
C ALA A 41 0.83 -10.88 -17.01
N GLY A 42 0.52 -12.04 -16.43
CA GLY A 42 0.31 -13.31 -17.13
C GLY A 42 -1.16 -13.61 -17.40
N GLU A 43 -1.87 -14.20 -16.44
CA GLU A 43 -3.22 -14.76 -16.62
C GLU A 43 -4.22 -13.72 -17.17
N ASN A 44 -4.23 -12.51 -16.61
CA ASN A 44 -5.12 -11.43 -17.05
C ASN A 44 -4.78 -10.89 -18.44
N HIS A 45 -3.51 -10.94 -18.85
CA HIS A 45 -3.13 -10.64 -20.23
C HIS A 45 -3.76 -11.66 -21.17
N GLU A 46 -3.65 -12.96 -20.86
CA GLU A 46 -4.26 -14.03 -21.67
C GLU A 46 -5.78 -13.84 -21.78
N ILE A 47 -6.47 -13.62 -20.66
CA ILE A 47 -7.92 -13.38 -20.62
C ILE A 47 -8.33 -12.21 -21.53
N PHE A 48 -7.61 -11.09 -21.47
CA PHE A 48 -7.93 -9.92 -22.29
C PHE A 48 -7.71 -10.18 -23.78
N MET A 49 -6.61 -10.85 -24.14
CA MET A 49 -6.28 -11.16 -25.53
C MET A 49 -7.25 -12.18 -26.13
N GLU A 50 -7.62 -13.22 -25.38
CA GLU A 50 -8.62 -14.22 -25.80
C GLU A 50 -10.02 -13.61 -25.98
N ALA A 51 -10.38 -12.60 -25.19
CA ALA A 51 -11.62 -11.86 -25.32
C ALA A 51 -11.67 -10.91 -26.55
N GLY A 52 -10.58 -10.79 -27.32
CA GLY A 52 -10.49 -9.97 -28.52
C GLY A 52 -9.74 -8.65 -28.33
N GLY A 53 -8.94 -8.53 -27.27
CA GLY A 53 -7.95 -7.48 -27.09
C GLY A 53 -6.88 -7.48 -28.18
N GLU A 54 -6.27 -6.33 -28.40
CA GLU A 54 -5.25 -6.09 -29.43
C GLU A 54 -3.91 -5.65 -28.83
N ARG A 55 -3.92 -4.86 -27.73
CA ARG A 55 -2.72 -4.54 -26.94
C ARG A 55 -3.02 -4.59 -25.44
N TYR A 56 -2.14 -5.26 -24.71
CA TYR A 56 -2.11 -5.26 -23.25
C TYR A 56 -0.69 -4.97 -22.80
N GLN A 57 -0.50 -3.89 -22.03
CA GLN A 57 0.80 -3.54 -21.47
C GLN A 57 0.73 -3.51 -19.95
N TYR A 58 1.37 -4.50 -19.32
CA TYR A 58 1.65 -4.42 -17.90
C TYR A 58 2.74 -3.37 -17.63
N ILE A 59 2.46 -2.43 -16.72
CA ILE A 59 3.43 -1.48 -16.20
C ILE A 59 3.95 -2.03 -14.86
N PRO A 60 5.25 -2.37 -14.77
CA PRO A 60 5.84 -2.90 -13.54
C PRO A 60 5.66 -1.95 -12.35
N CYS A 61 5.61 -2.52 -11.15
CA CYS A 61 5.64 -1.72 -9.94
C CYS A 61 6.93 -0.86 -9.86
N LEU A 62 6.95 0.08 -8.92
CA LEU A 62 8.07 1.01 -8.78
C LEU A 62 9.39 0.29 -8.43
N ASN A 63 9.33 -0.85 -7.75
CA ASN A 63 10.47 -1.70 -7.42
C ASN A 63 11.62 -0.88 -6.78
N ASP A 64 12.85 -1.09 -7.24
CA ASP A 64 14.08 -0.45 -6.76
C ASP A 64 14.44 0.83 -7.53
N ARG A 65 13.48 1.43 -8.26
CA ARG A 65 13.73 2.62 -9.07
C ARG A 65 14.33 3.74 -8.20
N PRO A 66 15.42 4.41 -8.63
CA PRO A 66 16.15 5.34 -7.77
C PRO A 66 15.31 6.50 -7.20
N ASP A 67 14.36 7.01 -7.99
CA ASP A 67 13.43 8.07 -7.58
C ASP A 67 12.37 7.58 -6.58
N HIS A 68 11.92 6.33 -6.67
CA HIS A 68 11.04 5.71 -5.68
C HIS A 68 11.75 5.56 -4.33
N VAL A 69 12.97 5.05 -4.34
CA VAL A 69 13.80 4.95 -3.13
C VAL A 69 14.07 6.33 -2.53
N ALA A 70 14.36 7.34 -3.37
CA ALA A 70 14.54 8.71 -2.92
C ALA A 70 13.26 9.29 -2.28
N ALA A 71 12.08 9.04 -2.88
CA ALA A 71 10.80 9.48 -2.33
C ALA A 71 10.53 8.85 -0.95
N LEU A 72 10.77 7.55 -0.78
CA LEU A 72 10.66 6.87 0.52
C LEU A 72 11.65 7.45 1.54
N ALA A 73 12.90 7.71 1.14
CA ALA A 73 13.90 8.30 2.02
C ALA A 73 13.49 9.71 2.49
N GLU A 74 12.93 10.54 1.61
CA GLU A 74 12.42 11.86 1.99
C GLU A 74 11.22 11.76 2.93
N LEU A 75 10.30 10.82 2.71
CA LEU A 75 9.20 10.55 3.63
C LEU A 75 9.72 10.15 5.02
N VAL A 76 10.71 9.26 5.09
CA VAL A 76 11.33 8.86 6.36
C VAL A 76 11.98 10.06 7.04
N LYS A 77 12.80 10.85 6.34
CA LYS A 77 13.46 12.04 6.90
C LYS A 77 12.45 13.04 7.47
N ARG A 78 11.34 13.28 6.75
CA ARG A 78 10.26 14.16 7.21
C ARG A 78 9.63 13.62 8.49
N ASN A 79 9.28 12.34 8.52
CA ASN A 79 8.56 11.71 9.64
C ASN A 79 9.45 11.43 10.86
N LEU A 80 10.78 11.42 10.71
CA LEU A 80 11.72 11.35 11.83
C LEU A 80 11.84 12.66 12.63
N GLN A 81 11.27 13.77 12.13
CA GLN A 81 11.27 15.06 12.84
C GLN A 81 10.20 15.16 13.94
N GLY A 82 9.40 14.11 14.13
CA GLY A 82 8.24 14.08 15.04
C GLY A 82 6.92 14.24 14.29
N TRP A 83 5.83 13.86 14.96
CA TRP A 83 4.47 13.89 14.40
C TRP A 83 3.56 14.76 15.29
N PRO A 84 3.65 16.10 15.18
CA PRO A 84 2.88 17.02 16.03
C PRO A 84 1.37 16.74 16.00
N GLU A 85 0.84 16.29 14.86
CA GLU A 85 -0.57 15.95 14.68
C GLU A 85 -0.97 14.66 15.43
N ALA A 86 -0.04 13.72 15.60
CA ALA A 86 -0.26 12.53 16.40
C ALA A 86 -0.19 12.83 17.91
N GLU A 87 0.63 13.81 18.30
CA GLU A 87 0.72 14.30 19.68
C GLU A 87 -0.46 15.21 20.07
N ALA A 88 -1.09 15.87 19.11
CA ALA A 88 -2.24 16.74 19.35
C ALA A 88 -3.54 16.00 19.71
N ASN A 89 -3.55 14.66 19.77
CA ASN A 89 -4.70 13.88 20.19
C ASN A 89 -4.79 13.85 21.75
N PRO A 90 -5.73 14.59 22.38
CA PRO A 90 -5.72 14.81 23.83
C PRO A 90 -5.81 13.50 24.63
N THR A 91 -6.50 12.50 24.10
CA THR A 91 -6.70 11.19 24.73
C THR A 91 -5.38 10.41 24.88
N VAL A 92 -4.47 10.49 23.89
CA VAL A 92 -3.17 9.79 23.92
C VAL A 92 -2.20 10.46 24.91
N VAL A 93 -2.27 11.79 25.03
CA VAL A 93 -1.41 12.55 25.94
C VAL A 93 -1.83 12.34 27.40
N GLN A 94 -3.14 12.30 27.67
CA GLN A 94 -3.67 12.04 29.02
C GLN A 94 -3.36 10.62 29.52
N ASP A 95 -3.41 9.62 28.65
CA ASP A 95 -3.09 8.24 29.02
C ASP A 95 -1.60 8.06 29.35
N ARG A 96 -0.69 8.71 28.59
CA ARG A 96 0.76 8.63 28.86
C ARG A 96 1.18 9.27 30.18
N GLU A 97 0.60 10.40 30.55
CA GLU A 97 0.94 11.05 31.83
C GLU A 97 0.46 10.23 33.03
N ALA A 98 -0.74 9.64 32.95
CA ALA A 98 -1.26 8.76 33.98
C ALA A 98 -0.43 7.46 34.10
N GLU A 99 -0.08 6.82 32.97
CA GLU A 99 0.78 5.63 32.95
C GLU A 99 2.19 5.91 33.48
N LEU A 100 2.78 7.06 33.13
CA LEU A 100 4.09 7.47 33.65
C LEU A 100 4.03 7.75 35.15
N ALA A 101 2.94 8.33 35.66
CA ALA A 101 2.75 8.56 37.10
C ALA A 101 2.57 7.24 37.87
N GLU A 102 1.77 6.31 37.35
CA GLU A 102 1.58 4.96 37.91
C GLU A 102 2.91 4.19 37.93
N SER A 103 3.65 4.21 36.81
CA SER A 103 4.97 3.57 36.69
C SER A 103 5.99 4.16 37.67
N ARG A 104 6.03 5.49 37.83
CA ARG A 104 6.87 6.16 38.84
C ARG A 104 6.48 5.78 40.26
N ARG A 105 5.18 5.66 40.57
CA ARG A 105 4.69 5.23 41.89
C ARG A 105 5.19 3.81 42.21
N LEU A 106 4.99 2.88 41.29
CA LEU A 106 5.46 1.48 41.43
C LEU A 106 6.98 1.39 41.58
N ALA A 107 7.76 2.19 40.84
CA ALA A 107 9.22 2.20 40.95
C ALA A 107 9.70 2.66 42.35
N LEU A 108 9.04 3.67 42.93
CA LEU A 108 9.32 4.15 44.28
C LEU A 108 8.92 3.13 45.36
N GLU A 109 7.79 2.45 45.20
CA GLU A 109 7.34 1.38 46.12
C GLU A 109 8.28 0.18 46.13
N LEU A 110 8.95 -0.11 45.00
CA LEU A 110 9.97 -1.15 44.87
C LEU A 110 11.37 -0.70 45.31
N GLY A 111 11.52 0.53 45.82
CA GLY A 111 12.78 1.03 46.38
C GLY A 111 13.75 1.66 45.38
N GLY A 112 13.27 2.05 44.19
CA GLY A 112 14.05 2.89 43.28
C GLY A 112 14.26 4.29 43.85
N GLN A 113 15.48 4.82 43.79
CA GLN A 113 15.81 6.23 44.08
C GLN A 113 15.69 7.09 42.83
#